data_AF-A0AAV6Q6I9-F1
#
_entry.id   AF-A0AAV6Q6I9-F1
#
_cell.length_a   1.000
_cell.length_b   1.000
_cell.length_c   1.000
_cell.angle_alpha   90.00
_cell.angle_beta   90.00
_cell.angle_gamma   90.00
#
_symmetry.space_group_name_H-M   'P 1'
#
loop_
_entity.id
_entity.type
_entity.pdbx_description
1 polymer ?
#
loop_
_entity_poly.entity_id
_entity_poly.type
_entity_poly.pdbx_seq_one_letter_code
_entity_poly.pdbx_strand_id
1 'polypeptide(L)'
;MDAAVRHRRGRGRSFLPELTTTTTNISNRNRKWRSGDQHRMKNVDEFPQISSKEEIATFRNSQKQSVCVKMLQEGFHRSFSELFSLLQVEQQKRAESDPGSAQQLQPEKLETMRLHLCRAEQAERSGSWSVVCEQRLVLGQYFSAPEDRSLSLHFLRSCAGGERAGNCRAAAEARACVAELYLQQGELEQARQQAEQCLRQTEGGSSWSDSTGRLLQMRVRGTLWRIYDRLADAPLEARNYTDALRLLHRSHPCSPQGVQTLCSNPN
;
A
#
# COMPACT_ATOMS: atom_id res chain seq x y z
N MET A 1 27.83 -19.66 -44.19
CA MET A 1 27.03 -18.53 -44.69
C MET A 1 26.64 -17.70 -43.49
N ASP A 2 27.41 -16.63 -43.29
CA ASP A 2 27.20 -15.58 -42.29
C ASP A 2 25.94 -14.77 -42.59
N ALA A 3 25.19 -14.44 -41.53
CA ALA A 3 24.39 -13.22 -41.46
C ALA A 3 24.24 -12.80 -39.98
N ALA A 4 25.17 -11.94 -39.56
CA ALA A 4 25.11 -11.14 -38.35
C ALA A 4 23.95 -10.10 -38.39
N VAL A 5 23.82 -9.33 -37.30
CA VAL A 5 23.08 -8.03 -37.11
C VAL A 5 21.81 -8.19 -36.24
N ARG A 6 21.57 -7.45 -35.15
CA ARG A 6 22.27 -6.38 -34.43
C ARG A 6 21.69 -6.31 -33.01
N HIS A 7 22.56 -6.09 -32.02
CA HIS A 7 22.17 -5.55 -30.72
C HIS A 7 21.53 -4.16 -30.87
N ARG A 8 20.33 -3.96 -30.31
CA ARG A 8 19.86 -2.63 -29.94
C ARG A 8 20.00 -2.46 -28.44
N ARG A 9 21.08 -1.77 -28.05
CA ARG A 9 21.17 -1.04 -26.78
C ARG A 9 20.04 -0.02 -26.75
N GLY A 10 19.00 -0.28 -25.96
CA GLY A 10 18.04 0.74 -25.56
C GLY A 10 18.76 1.76 -24.67
N ARG A 11 18.92 2.98 -25.18
CA ARG A 11 19.39 4.13 -24.40
C ARG A 11 18.48 4.30 -23.19
N GLY A 12 19.05 4.25 -21.99
CA GLY A 12 18.40 4.71 -20.77
C GLY A 12 17.94 6.15 -20.98
N ARG A 13 16.63 6.38 -20.92
CA ARG A 13 16.08 7.72 -20.79
C ARG A 13 16.44 8.19 -19.39
N SER A 14 17.23 9.26 -19.32
CA SER A 14 17.59 9.95 -18.09
C SER A 14 16.34 10.38 -17.32
N PHE A 15 16.34 10.09 -16.02
CA PHE A 15 15.19 10.12 -15.12
C PHE A 15 14.80 11.53 -14.61
N LEU A 16 15.48 12.59 -15.03
CA LEU A 16 15.24 13.98 -14.61
C LEU A 16 15.67 14.98 -15.71
N PRO A 17 14.78 15.41 -16.62
CA PRO A 17 15.15 16.44 -17.60
C PRO A 17 15.28 17.85 -16.98
N GLU A 18 14.66 18.11 -15.82
CA GLU A 18 14.57 19.45 -15.22
C GLU A 18 15.82 19.88 -14.43
N LEU A 19 16.82 19.02 -14.25
CA LEU A 19 18.06 19.38 -13.55
C LEU A 19 19.16 19.93 -14.46
N THR A 20 18.97 19.96 -15.78
CA THR A 20 20.06 20.31 -16.73
C THR A 20 19.90 21.65 -17.45
N THR A 21 18.81 22.40 -17.24
CA THR A 21 18.55 23.64 -17.98
C THR A 21 19.00 24.94 -17.31
N THR A 22 19.75 24.89 -16.21
CA THR A 22 20.25 26.10 -15.52
C THR A 22 21.76 26.15 -15.31
N THR A 23 22.53 25.58 -16.25
CA THR A 23 23.98 25.84 -16.32
C THR A 23 24.35 26.34 -17.70
N THR A 24 24.06 27.61 -17.98
CA THR A 24 24.81 28.36 -19.01
C THR A 24 24.66 29.87 -18.80
N ASN A 25 25.80 30.55 -18.86
CA ASN A 25 25.99 31.99 -19.08
C ASN A 25 25.96 32.95 -17.87
N ILE A 26 26.94 32.81 -16.97
CA ILE A 26 27.57 33.99 -16.37
C ILE A 26 28.72 34.39 -17.30
N SER A 27 28.37 35.05 -18.40
CA SER A 27 29.36 35.70 -19.26
C SER A 27 29.83 36.98 -18.59
N ASN A 28 31.11 36.95 -18.21
CA ASN A 28 31.92 38.06 -17.73
C ASN A 28 31.81 39.26 -18.70
N ARG A 29 31.09 40.32 -18.31
CA ARG A 29 31.07 41.60 -19.05
C ARG A 29 31.67 42.70 -18.20
N ASN A 30 32.98 42.84 -18.41
CA ASN A 30 33.76 44.01 -18.07
C ASN A 30 33.15 45.25 -18.75
N ARG A 31 32.57 46.18 -17.98
CA ARG A 31 32.23 47.54 -18.47
C ARG A 31 32.67 48.60 -17.47
N LYS A 32 33.76 49.23 -17.86
CA LYS A 32 34.36 50.48 -17.41
C LYS A 32 33.36 51.65 -17.48
N TRP A 33 33.09 52.29 -16.34
CA TRP A 33 32.58 53.67 -16.19
C TRP A 33 33.17 54.20 -14.87
N ARG A 34 34.26 54.98 -14.92
CA ARG A 34 34.35 56.46 -14.80
C ARG A 34 33.74 57.04 -13.51
N SER A 35 34.62 57.70 -12.76
CA SER A 35 34.43 58.42 -11.50
C SER A 35 33.32 59.49 -11.54
N GLY A 36 32.73 59.73 -10.37
CA GLY A 36 32.05 60.97 -10.02
C GLY A 36 30.66 60.75 -9.44
N ASP A 37 30.58 60.68 -8.11
CA ASP A 37 29.68 61.48 -7.26
C ASP A 37 29.30 60.77 -5.96
N GLN A 38 29.87 61.28 -4.86
CA GLN A 38 29.40 61.05 -3.51
C GLN A 38 28.02 61.71 -3.36
N HIS A 39 26.95 60.93 -3.20
CA HIS A 39 25.74 61.40 -2.52
C HIS A 39 25.16 60.32 -1.59
N ARG A 40 25.27 60.65 -0.30
CA ARG A 40 24.69 60.08 0.91
C ARG A 40 23.19 59.78 0.78
N MET A 41 22.79 58.51 0.92
CA MET A 41 21.42 58.11 1.26
C MET A 41 21.42 56.82 2.12
N LYS A 42 21.19 57.06 3.42
CA LYS A 42 20.53 56.27 4.47
C LYS A 42 20.52 54.73 4.38
N ASN A 43 21.08 54.13 5.44
CA ASN A 43 20.77 52.80 5.95
C ASN A 43 19.29 52.45 5.84
N VAL A 44 18.99 51.39 5.10
CA VAL A 44 17.87 50.50 5.35
C VAL A 44 18.50 49.10 5.39
N ASP A 45 19.00 48.73 6.57
CA ASP A 45 19.29 47.34 6.91
C ASP A 45 17.94 46.62 7.03
N GLU A 46 17.34 46.29 5.90
CA GLU A 46 16.32 45.26 5.81
C GLU A 46 16.90 44.19 4.89
N PHE A 47 17.83 43.42 5.44
CA PHE A 47 18.25 42.17 4.80
C PHE A 47 16.98 41.35 4.57
N PRO A 48 16.61 41.03 3.31
CA PRO A 48 15.55 40.07 3.07
C PRO A 48 15.98 38.80 3.79
N GLN A 49 15.17 38.37 4.76
CA GLN A 49 15.40 37.15 5.52
C GLN A 49 15.60 36.02 4.50
N ILE A 50 16.86 35.63 4.27
CA ILE A 50 17.20 34.62 3.27
C ILE A 50 16.61 33.33 3.83
N SER A 51 15.46 32.92 3.27
CA SER A 51 14.79 31.67 3.63
C SER A 51 15.81 30.54 3.62
N SER A 52 15.72 29.64 4.60
CA SER A 52 16.68 28.54 4.70
C SER A 52 16.68 27.72 3.42
N LYS A 53 17.79 27.03 3.14
CA LYS A 53 17.88 26.16 1.95
C LYS A 53 16.75 25.12 1.95
N GLU A 54 16.32 24.69 3.13
CA GLU A 54 15.18 23.81 3.33
C GLU A 54 13.85 24.48 2.94
N GLU A 55 13.60 25.74 3.34
CA GLU A 55 12.39 26.50 3.01
C GLU A 55 12.28 26.84 1.52
N ILE A 56 13.41 27.13 0.86
CA ILE A 56 13.44 27.37 -0.59
C ILE A 56 13.15 26.06 -1.35
N ALA A 57 13.63 24.93 -0.83
CA ALA A 57 13.42 23.62 -1.44
C ALA A 57 11.96 23.17 -1.33
N THR A 58 11.27 23.41 -0.21
CA THR A 58 9.84 23.08 -0.07
C THR A 58 8.96 23.90 -1.01
N PHE A 59 9.34 25.15 -1.32
CA PHE A 59 8.62 26.00 -2.27
C PHE A 59 8.85 25.61 -3.74
N ARG A 60 10.04 25.10 -4.09
CA ARG A 60 10.41 24.73 -5.47
C ARG A 60 10.09 23.29 -5.84
N ASN A 61 10.08 22.38 -4.88
CA ASN A 61 9.88 20.96 -5.14
C ASN A 61 8.40 20.62 -5.16
N SER A 62 8.02 19.71 -6.05
CA SER A 62 6.71 19.06 -5.93
C SER A 62 6.62 18.37 -4.56
N GLN A 63 5.41 18.27 -4.01
CA GLN A 63 5.22 17.63 -2.71
C GLN A 63 5.75 16.18 -2.68
N LYS A 64 5.67 15.46 -3.81
CA LYS A 64 6.27 14.12 -3.99
C LYS A 64 7.77 14.13 -3.72
N GLN A 65 8.49 15.09 -4.33
CA GLN A 65 9.93 15.23 -4.13
C GLN A 65 10.24 15.61 -2.68
N SER A 66 9.50 16.54 -2.08
CA SER A 66 9.68 16.94 -0.68
C SER A 66 9.53 15.76 0.29
N VAL A 67 8.47 14.96 0.12
CA VAL A 67 8.23 13.74 0.90
C VAL A 67 9.38 12.74 0.75
N CYS A 68 9.79 12.45 -0.49
CA CYS A 68 10.89 11.52 -0.76
C CYS A 68 12.22 11.97 -0.14
N VAL A 69 12.58 13.24 -0.29
CA VAL A 69 13.80 13.80 0.30
C VAL A 69 13.77 13.68 1.81
N LYS A 70 12.64 14.03 2.45
CA LYS A 70 12.48 13.94 3.89
C LYS A 70 12.67 12.52 4.41
N MET A 71 12.03 11.52 3.77
CA MET A 71 12.20 10.11 4.15
C MET A 71 13.66 9.66 4.07
N LEU A 72 14.38 10.08 3.03
CA LEU A 72 15.79 9.71 2.85
C LEU A 72 16.70 10.40 3.89
N GLN A 73 16.46 11.67 4.19
CA GLN A 73 17.20 12.41 5.23
C GLN A 73 17.00 11.82 6.63
N GLU A 74 15.77 11.39 6.93
CA GLU A 74 15.43 10.68 8.18
C GLU A 74 15.93 9.22 8.19
N GLY A 75 16.49 8.74 7.08
CA GLY A 75 17.08 7.42 6.96
C GLY A 75 16.07 6.29 6.71
N PHE A 76 14.85 6.56 6.27
CA PHE A 76 13.81 5.55 5.99
C PHE A 76 13.88 5.02 4.55
N HIS A 77 14.95 4.30 4.23
CA HIS A 77 15.24 3.85 2.86
C HIS A 77 14.25 2.78 2.35
N ARG A 78 13.79 1.88 3.23
CA ARG A 78 12.86 0.80 2.83
C ARG A 78 11.47 1.38 2.53
N SER A 79 10.98 2.22 3.43
CA SER A 79 9.73 2.97 3.27
C SER A 79 9.76 3.84 2.03
N PHE A 80 10.87 4.52 1.77
CA PHE A 80 11.06 5.30 0.55
C PHE A 80 10.94 4.40 -0.69
N SER A 81 11.66 3.28 -0.71
CA SER A 81 11.69 2.38 -1.86
C SER A 81 10.30 1.81 -2.17
N GLU A 82 9.54 1.45 -1.13
CA GLU A 82 8.16 1.00 -1.26
C GLU A 82 7.24 2.11 -1.77
N LEU A 83 7.25 3.28 -1.13
CA LEU A 83 6.44 4.43 -1.55
C LEU A 83 6.70 4.80 -3.02
N PHE A 84 7.98 4.83 -3.39
CA PHE A 84 8.40 5.14 -4.74
C PHE A 84 7.89 4.10 -5.76
N SER A 85 7.94 2.82 -5.41
CA SER A 85 7.42 1.74 -6.25
C SER A 85 5.90 1.87 -6.43
N LEU A 86 5.16 2.19 -5.36
CA LEU A 86 3.71 2.42 -5.43
C LEU A 86 3.35 3.61 -6.33
N LEU A 87 4.08 4.73 -6.20
CA LEU A 87 3.89 5.91 -7.04
C LEU A 87 4.15 5.61 -8.53
N GLN A 88 5.11 4.74 -8.85
CA GLN A 88 5.36 4.31 -10.22
C GLN A 88 4.21 3.47 -10.78
N VAL A 89 3.70 2.52 -9.99
CA VAL A 89 2.55 1.70 -10.40
C VAL A 89 1.34 2.57 -10.69
N GLU A 90 1.05 3.55 -9.82
CA GLU A 90 -0.03 4.51 -10.07
C GLU A 90 0.23 5.35 -11.32
N GLN A 91 1.47 5.83 -11.53
CA GLN A 91 1.81 6.59 -12.74
C GLN A 91 1.64 5.77 -14.02
N GLN A 92 2.03 4.49 -14.00
CA GLN A 92 1.88 3.60 -15.14
C GLN A 92 0.40 3.36 -15.48
N LYS A 93 -0.42 3.08 -14.46
CA LYS A 93 -1.89 2.98 -14.64
C LYS A 93 -2.49 4.24 -15.26
N ARG A 94 -2.03 5.42 -14.85
CA ARG A 94 -2.47 6.69 -15.45
C ARG A 94 -2.05 6.84 -16.90
N ALA A 95 -0.88 6.35 -17.28
CA ALA A 95 -0.40 6.40 -18.66
C ALA A 95 -1.18 5.45 -19.58
N GLU A 96 -1.78 4.40 -19.02
CA GLU A 96 -2.62 3.41 -19.72
C GLU A 96 -4.10 3.81 -19.76
N SER A 97 -4.56 4.67 -18.83
CA SER A 97 -5.92 5.20 -18.81
C SER A 97 -6.11 6.41 -19.75
N ASP A 98 -7.37 6.69 -20.10
CA ASP A 98 -7.73 7.83 -20.95
C ASP A 98 -7.23 9.16 -20.35
N PRO A 99 -6.63 10.05 -21.16
CA PRO A 99 -6.13 11.34 -20.70
C PRO A 99 -7.24 12.16 -20.03
N GLY A 100 -7.18 12.31 -18.69
CA GLY A 100 -8.13 13.09 -17.90
C GLY A 100 -9.00 12.28 -16.93
N SER A 101 -9.05 10.96 -17.08
CA SER A 101 -9.84 10.06 -16.19
C SER A 101 -9.16 9.76 -14.85
N ALA A 102 -7.83 9.86 -14.78
CA ALA A 102 -7.07 9.33 -13.67
C ALA A 102 -6.53 10.43 -12.74
N GLN A 103 -7.11 10.51 -11.55
CA GLN A 103 -6.76 11.50 -10.53
C GLN A 103 -5.34 11.25 -9.98
N GLN A 104 -4.59 12.32 -9.77
CA GLN A 104 -3.30 12.24 -9.11
C GLN A 104 -3.50 11.87 -7.63
N LEU A 105 -2.60 11.04 -7.09
CA LEU A 105 -2.56 10.77 -5.65
C LEU A 105 -2.50 12.10 -4.88
N GLN A 106 -3.49 12.31 -4.03
CA GLN A 106 -3.68 13.57 -3.34
C GLN A 106 -2.53 13.84 -2.36
N PRO A 107 -2.15 15.12 -2.16
CA PRO A 107 -1.22 15.58 -1.14
C PRO A 107 -1.33 14.88 0.21
N GLU A 108 -2.56 14.78 0.71
CA GLU A 108 -2.87 14.25 2.03
C GLU A 108 -2.61 12.75 2.09
N LYS A 109 -3.05 12.02 1.05
CA LYS A 109 -2.84 10.56 0.91
C LYS A 109 -1.35 10.22 0.92
N LEU A 110 -0.55 11.02 0.21
CA LEU A 110 0.90 10.86 0.15
C LEU A 110 1.55 11.05 1.53
N GLU A 111 1.14 12.09 2.26
CA GLU A 111 1.67 12.36 3.60
C GLU A 111 1.23 11.27 4.61
N THR A 112 0.01 10.76 4.50
CA THR A 112 -0.45 9.61 5.29
C THR A 112 0.38 8.36 5.02
N MET A 113 0.67 8.05 3.75
CA MET A 113 1.58 6.95 3.38
C MET A 113 2.96 7.14 4.01
N ARG A 114 3.55 8.32 3.84
CA ARG A 114 4.86 8.66 4.42
C ARG A 114 4.88 8.38 5.93
N LEU A 115 3.91 8.94 6.66
CA LEU A 115 3.84 8.85 8.11
C LEU A 115 3.80 7.40 8.60
N HIS A 116 2.88 6.59 8.07
CA HIS A 116 2.68 5.23 8.56
C HIS A 116 3.75 4.25 8.05
N LEU A 117 4.29 4.46 6.84
CA LEU A 117 5.42 3.67 6.36
C LEU A 117 6.67 3.90 7.22
N CYS A 118 7.03 5.16 7.49
CA CYS A 118 8.18 5.47 8.34
C CYS A 118 8.00 4.89 9.76
N ARG A 119 6.79 4.98 10.34
CA ARG A 119 6.48 4.36 11.64
C ARG A 119 6.59 2.84 11.60
N ALA A 120 6.13 2.20 10.53
CA ALA A 120 6.25 0.75 10.35
C ALA A 120 7.72 0.33 10.25
N GLU A 121 8.54 1.02 9.45
CA GLU A 121 9.98 0.72 9.36
C GLU A 121 10.71 0.97 10.68
N GLN A 122 10.37 2.05 11.40
CA GLN A 122 10.93 2.30 12.72
C GLN A 122 10.59 1.17 13.72
N ALA A 123 9.35 0.69 13.70
CA ALA A 123 8.91 -0.44 14.52
C ALA A 123 9.58 -1.76 14.11
N GLU A 124 9.81 -1.97 12.81
CA GLU A 124 10.54 -3.12 12.30
C GLU A 124 11.97 -3.13 12.83
N ARG A 125 12.65 -1.97 12.82
CA ARG A 125 14.02 -1.81 13.36
C ARG A 125 14.11 -2.12 14.85
N SER A 126 13.06 -1.86 15.61
CA SER A 126 12.98 -2.19 17.03
C SER A 126 12.41 -3.59 17.31
N GLY A 127 12.09 -4.37 16.27
CA GLY A 127 11.53 -5.72 16.39
C GLY A 127 10.06 -5.77 16.83
N SER A 128 9.35 -4.64 16.85
CA SER A 128 7.95 -4.54 17.29
C SER A 128 6.97 -4.86 16.16
N TRP A 129 6.78 -6.16 15.89
CA TRP A 129 5.92 -6.62 14.79
C TRP A 129 4.43 -6.27 14.95
N SER A 130 3.90 -6.17 16.17
CA SER A 130 2.51 -5.73 16.37
C SER A 130 2.30 -4.32 15.83
N VAL A 131 3.23 -3.41 16.14
CA VAL A 131 3.17 -2.02 15.68
C VAL A 131 3.34 -1.94 14.16
N VAL A 132 4.22 -2.76 13.57
CA VAL A 132 4.31 -2.87 12.10
C VAL A 132 2.95 -3.21 11.50
N CYS A 133 2.31 -4.27 12.00
CA CYS A 133 1.00 -4.71 11.50
C CYS A 133 -0.07 -3.63 11.70
N GLU A 134 -0.08 -2.95 12.84
CA GLU A 134 -1.01 -1.84 13.11
C GLU A 134 -0.85 -0.69 12.11
N GLN A 135 0.38 -0.23 11.85
CA GLN A 135 0.60 0.85 10.89
C GLN A 135 0.18 0.44 9.47
N ARG A 136 0.44 -0.81 9.09
CA ARG A 136 0.03 -1.36 7.78
C ARG A 136 -1.48 -1.51 7.67
N LEU A 137 -2.15 -1.95 8.73
CA LEU A 137 -3.61 -2.06 8.79
C LEU A 137 -4.26 -0.68 8.65
N VAL A 138 -3.74 0.34 9.33
CA VAL A 138 -4.24 1.73 9.23
C VAL A 138 -4.18 2.22 7.78
N LEU A 139 -3.05 2.00 7.08
CA LEU A 139 -2.96 2.35 5.66
C LEU A 139 -3.97 1.58 4.81
N GLY A 140 -4.12 0.27 5.06
CA GLY A 140 -5.11 -0.56 4.37
C GLY A 140 -6.54 -0.04 4.52
N GLN A 141 -6.92 0.41 5.72
CA GLN A 141 -8.25 0.94 6.02
C GLN A 141 -8.44 2.38 5.53
N TYR A 142 -7.38 3.19 5.53
CA TYR A 142 -7.41 4.57 5.05
C TYR A 142 -7.78 4.64 3.56
N PHE A 143 -7.22 3.75 2.75
CA PHE A 143 -7.49 3.64 1.30
C PHE A 143 -8.79 2.87 0.99
N SER A 144 -9.89 3.18 1.68
CA SER A 144 -11.17 2.46 1.55
C SER A 144 -11.99 2.80 0.30
N ALA A 145 -11.64 3.87 -0.41
CA ALA A 145 -12.35 4.29 -1.61
C ALA A 145 -12.12 3.30 -2.78
N PRO A 146 -13.11 3.10 -3.68
CA PRO A 146 -13.00 2.15 -4.79
C PRO A 146 -11.77 2.37 -5.69
N GLU A 147 -11.41 3.63 -5.93
CA GLU A 147 -10.24 4.05 -6.72
C GLU A 147 -8.90 3.66 -6.07
N ASP A 148 -8.85 3.57 -4.74
CA ASP A 148 -7.62 3.25 -4.00
C ASP A 148 -7.48 1.76 -3.68
N ARG A 149 -8.40 0.93 -4.18
CA ARG A 149 -8.51 -0.48 -3.82
C ARG A 149 -7.19 -1.25 -3.99
N SER A 150 -6.38 -0.91 -4.99
CA SER A 150 -5.06 -1.54 -5.15
C SER A 150 -4.06 -1.17 -4.06
N LEU A 151 -4.08 0.08 -3.58
CA LEU A 151 -3.24 0.51 -2.46
C LEU A 151 -3.69 -0.14 -1.16
N SER A 152 -5.01 -0.17 -0.91
CA SER A 152 -5.57 -0.87 0.25
C SER A 152 -5.16 -2.34 0.27
N LEU A 153 -5.36 -3.04 -0.85
CA LEU A 153 -5.00 -4.45 -0.96
C LEU A 153 -3.50 -4.68 -0.77
N HIS A 154 -2.64 -3.81 -1.30
CA HIS A 154 -1.19 -3.86 -1.08
C HIS A 154 -0.84 -3.79 0.42
N PHE A 155 -1.36 -2.79 1.12
CA PHE A 155 -1.05 -2.61 2.54
C PHE A 155 -1.65 -3.72 3.41
N LEU A 156 -2.88 -4.15 3.15
CA LEU A 156 -3.51 -5.24 3.90
C LEU A 156 -2.77 -6.58 3.68
N ARG A 157 -2.35 -6.89 2.45
CA ARG A 157 -1.51 -8.08 2.18
C ARG A 157 -0.14 -7.97 2.88
N SER A 158 0.48 -6.79 2.88
CA SER A 158 1.75 -6.59 3.60
C SER A 158 1.62 -6.75 5.11
N CYS A 159 0.44 -6.46 5.68
CA CYS A 159 0.11 -6.70 7.09
C CYS A 159 -0.16 -8.19 7.37
N ALA A 160 -0.89 -8.85 6.47
CA ALA A 160 -1.26 -10.26 6.57
C ALA A 160 -0.10 -11.23 6.24
N GLY A 161 0.97 -10.76 5.61
CA GLY A 161 2.09 -11.57 5.13
C GLY A 161 3.23 -11.69 6.14
N GLY A 162 3.76 -12.91 6.31
CA GLY A 162 4.98 -13.18 7.08
C GLY A 162 4.79 -14.19 8.21
N GLU A 163 5.82 -14.99 8.50
CA GLU A 163 5.81 -15.99 9.58
C GLU A 163 5.54 -15.37 10.96
N ARG A 164 5.96 -14.11 11.14
CA ARG A 164 5.79 -13.35 12.39
C ARG A 164 4.40 -12.71 12.54
N ALA A 165 3.56 -12.77 11.51
CA ALA A 165 2.20 -12.24 11.52
C ALA A 165 1.15 -13.21 12.11
N GLY A 166 1.59 -14.37 12.61
CA GLY A 166 0.70 -15.45 13.09
C GLY A 166 -0.09 -15.12 14.37
N ASN A 167 0.45 -14.27 15.24
CA ASN A 167 -0.11 -13.98 16.57
C ASN A 167 -0.55 -12.51 16.77
N CYS A 168 -0.72 -11.75 15.69
CA CYS A 168 -1.08 -10.35 15.77
C CYS A 168 -2.56 -10.12 15.39
N ARG A 169 -3.31 -9.43 16.26
CA ARG A 169 -4.69 -8.98 16.01
C ARG A 169 -4.80 -8.22 14.70
N ALA A 170 -3.91 -7.25 14.45
CA ALA A 170 -3.95 -6.42 13.25
C ALA A 170 -3.72 -7.23 11.96
N ALA A 171 -2.85 -8.24 12.01
CA ALA A 171 -2.63 -9.13 10.87
C ALA A 171 -3.86 -10.03 10.59
N ALA A 172 -4.54 -10.51 11.64
CA ALA A 172 -5.79 -11.26 11.48
C ALA A 172 -6.90 -10.36 10.93
N GLU A 173 -7.06 -9.15 11.45
CA GLU A 173 -8.01 -8.16 10.90
C GLU A 173 -7.70 -7.83 9.43
N ALA A 174 -6.42 -7.68 9.07
CA ALA A 174 -6.01 -7.49 7.69
C ALA A 174 -6.39 -8.68 6.80
N ARG A 175 -6.19 -9.93 7.25
CA ARG A 175 -6.62 -11.14 6.51
C ARG A 175 -8.13 -11.16 6.28
N ALA A 176 -8.93 -10.78 7.28
CA ALA A 176 -10.38 -10.65 7.13
C ALA A 176 -10.75 -9.62 6.05
N CYS A 177 -10.11 -8.44 6.06
CA CYS A 177 -10.31 -7.42 5.03
C CYS A 177 -9.87 -7.90 3.64
N VAL A 178 -8.73 -8.59 3.51
CA VAL A 178 -8.27 -9.15 2.23
C VAL A 178 -9.27 -10.17 1.68
N ALA A 179 -9.81 -11.05 2.53
CA ALA A 179 -10.83 -12.02 2.11
C ALA A 179 -12.08 -11.34 1.56
N GLU A 180 -12.57 -10.28 2.22
CA GLU A 180 -13.71 -9.49 1.75
C GLU A 180 -13.42 -8.79 0.40
N LEU A 181 -12.22 -8.24 0.24
CA LEU A 181 -11.80 -7.61 -1.02
C LEU A 181 -11.71 -8.60 -2.17
N TYR A 182 -11.23 -9.83 -1.95
CA TYR A 182 -11.21 -10.88 -2.97
C TYR A 182 -12.61 -11.40 -3.30
N LEU A 183 -13.46 -11.59 -2.29
CA LEU A 183 -14.85 -11.99 -2.49
C LEU A 183 -15.58 -11.00 -3.42
N GLN A 184 -15.41 -9.71 -3.16
CA GLN A 184 -15.96 -8.64 -4.00
C GLN A 184 -15.37 -8.60 -5.42
N GLN A 185 -14.15 -9.10 -5.64
CA GLN A 185 -13.52 -9.20 -6.97
C GLN A 185 -13.92 -10.48 -7.72
N GLY A 186 -14.59 -11.43 -7.05
CA GLY A 186 -14.91 -12.75 -7.61
C GLY A 186 -13.75 -13.77 -7.51
N GLU A 187 -12.66 -13.42 -6.83
CA GLU A 187 -11.50 -14.29 -6.60
C GLU A 187 -11.78 -15.26 -5.43
N LEU A 188 -12.77 -16.15 -5.61
CA LEU A 188 -13.37 -16.95 -4.53
C LEU A 188 -12.37 -17.85 -3.81
N GLU A 189 -11.45 -18.46 -4.53
CA GLU A 189 -10.44 -19.36 -3.95
C GLU A 189 -9.43 -18.59 -3.08
N GLN A 190 -8.98 -17.42 -3.53
CA GLN A 190 -8.09 -16.57 -2.76
C GLN A 190 -8.80 -16.01 -1.53
N ALA A 191 -10.07 -15.62 -1.67
CA ALA A 191 -10.92 -15.19 -0.57
C ALA A 191 -11.05 -16.28 0.50
N ARG A 192 -11.32 -17.52 0.07
CA ARG A 192 -11.44 -18.70 0.96
C ARG A 192 -10.17 -18.91 1.76
N GLN A 193 -9.01 -18.95 1.10
CA GLN A 193 -7.73 -19.22 1.75
C GLN A 193 -7.42 -18.19 2.86
N GLN A 194 -7.63 -16.91 2.58
CA GLN A 194 -7.39 -15.83 3.54
C GLN A 194 -8.36 -15.91 4.72
N ALA A 195 -9.64 -16.19 4.47
CA ALA A 195 -10.65 -16.31 5.50
C ALA A 195 -10.44 -17.55 6.39
N GLU A 196 -10.14 -18.72 5.82
CA GLU A 196 -9.81 -19.93 6.60
C GLU A 196 -8.54 -19.74 7.44
N GLN A 197 -7.52 -19.07 6.90
CA GLN A 197 -6.31 -18.76 7.65
C GLN A 197 -6.60 -17.81 8.82
N CYS A 198 -7.42 -16.79 8.60
CA CYS A 198 -7.85 -15.90 9.67
C CYS A 198 -8.65 -16.64 10.75
N LEU A 199 -9.55 -17.54 10.35
CA LEU A 199 -10.37 -18.31 11.30
C LEU A 199 -9.49 -19.16 12.22
N ARG A 200 -8.53 -19.91 11.67
CA ARG A 200 -7.56 -20.71 12.44
C ARG A 200 -6.77 -19.88 13.45
N GLN A 201 -6.45 -18.63 13.13
CA GLN A 201 -5.75 -17.73 14.05
C GLN A 201 -6.64 -17.25 15.20
N THR A 202 -7.94 -17.08 14.94
CA THR A 202 -8.92 -16.66 15.96
C THR A 202 -9.40 -17.80 16.85
N GLU A 203 -9.22 -19.06 16.44
CA GLU A 203 -9.65 -20.25 17.20
C GLU A 203 -8.82 -20.49 18.47
N GLY A 204 -7.62 -19.92 18.57
CA GLY A 204 -6.72 -20.04 19.74
C GLY A 204 -7.12 -19.28 21.01
N GLY A 205 -8.41 -18.98 21.21
CA GLY A 205 -8.93 -18.44 22.48
C GLY A 205 -8.76 -16.93 22.70
N SER A 206 -8.39 -16.17 21.67
CA SER A 206 -8.31 -14.71 21.79
C SER A 206 -9.61 -14.06 21.30
N SER A 207 -10.30 -13.34 22.19
CA SER A 207 -11.49 -12.51 21.89
C SER A 207 -11.09 -11.24 21.12
N TRP A 208 -10.46 -11.42 19.96
CA TRP A 208 -10.05 -10.33 19.11
C TRP A 208 -11.24 -9.64 18.46
N SER A 209 -11.36 -8.35 18.74
CA SER A 209 -12.31 -7.47 18.08
C SER A 209 -11.62 -6.59 17.03
N ASP A 210 -12.35 -6.28 15.96
CA ASP A 210 -11.95 -5.27 14.99
C ASP A 210 -12.05 -3.85 15.57
N SER A 211 -11.61 -2.86 14.81
CA SER A 211 -11.73 -1.44 15.17
C SER A 211 -13.18 -0.97 15.41
N THR A 212 -14.18 -1.72 14.94
CA THR A 212 -15.61 -1.45 15.16
C THR A 212 -16.17 -2.17 16.38
N GLY A 213 -15.34 -2.92 17.12
CA GLY A 213 -15.74 -3.68 18.30
C GLY A 213 -16.38 -5.03 17.99
N ARG A 214 -16.46 -5.45 16.72
CA ARG A 214 -17.02 -6.75 16.35
C ARG A 214 -15.97 -7.85 16.45
N LEU A 215 -16.38 -9.00 16.97
CA LEU A 215 -15.51 -10.17 17.05
C LEU A 215 -15.07 -10.60 15.64
N LEU A 216 -13.75 -10.66 15.43
CA LEU A 216 -13.16 -11.04 14.15
C LEU A 216 -13.63 -12.42 13.69
N GLN A 217 -13.78 -13.37 14.62
CA GLN A 217 -14.27 -14.71 14.32
C GLN A 217 -15.66 -14.69 13.67
N MET A 218 -16.58 -13.86 14.20
CA MET A 218 -17.94 -13.75 13.66
C MET A 218 -17.95 -13.09 12.29
N ARG A 219 -17.13 -12.04 12.11
CA ARG A 219 -16.96 -11.37 10.82
C ARG A 219 -16.45 -12.33 9.75
N VAL A 220 -15.37 -13.06 10.06
CA VAL A 220 -14.75 -14.02 9.13
C VAL A 220 -15.66 -15.19 8.81
N ARG A 221 -16.42 -15.72 9.78
CA ARG A 221 -17.44 -16.77 9.54
C ARG A 221 -18.53 -16.28 8.58
N GLY A 222 -19.01 -15.05 8.75
CA GLY A 222 -19.96 -14.44 7.82
C GLY A 222 -19.39 -14.32 6.40
N THR A 223 -18.12 -13.95 6.28
CA THR A 223 -17.42 -13.87 4.99
C THR A 223 -17.23 -15.25 4.36
N LEU A 224 -16.80 -16.26 5.13
CA LEU A 224 -16.68 -17.66 4.67
C LEU A 224 -18.00 -18.19 4.17
N TRP A 225 -19.10 -17.90 4.87
CA TRP A 225 -20.42 -18.32 4.44
C TRP A 225 -20.75 -17.80 3.04
N ARG A 226 -20.55 -16.50 2.79
CA ARG A 226 -20.75 -15.88 1.47
C ARG A 226 -19.82 -16.46 0.40
N ILE A 227 -18.58 -16.81 0.76
CA ILE A 227 -17.62 -17.41 -0.18
C ILE A 227 -18.10 -18.82 -0.58
N TYR A 228 -18.48 -19.65 0.38
CA TYR A 228 -18.92 -21.01 0.11
C TYR A 228 -20.26 -21.06 -0.64
N ASP A 229 -21.17 -20.13 -0.35
CA ASP A 229 -22.42 -19.93 -1.08
C ASP A 229 -22.13 -19.66 -2.57
N ARG A 230 -21.27 -18.66 -2.86
CA ARG A 230 -20.81 -18.35 -4.23
C ARG A 230 -20.08 -19.51 -4.92
N LEU A 231 -19.26 -20.28 -4.18
CA LEU A 231 -18.57 -21.45 -4.72
C LEU A 231 -19.55 -22.58 -5.07
N ALA A 232 -20.70 -22.66 -4.39
CA ALA A 232 -21.71 -23.67 -4.65
C ALA A 232 -22.53 -23.39 -5.92
N ASP A 233 -22.58 -22.15 -6.40
CA ASP A 233 -23.28 -21.77 -7.64
C ASP A 233 -22.86 -22.64 -8.83
N ALA A 234 -21.56 -22.81 -9.07
CA ALA A 234 -21.07 -23.57 -10.22
C ALA A 234 -21.43 -25.08 -10.17
N PRO A 235 -21.24 -25.80 -9.04
CA PRO A 235 -21.75 -27.16 -8.87
C PRO A 235 -23.28 -27.27 -9.01
N LEU A 236 -24.05 -26.28 -8.54
CA LEU A 236 -25.50 -26.27 -8.67
C LEU A 236 -25.94 -26.18 -10.13
N GLU A 237 -25.34 -25.29 -10.91
CA GLU A 237 -25.57 -25.16 -12.36
C GLU A 237 -25.20 -26.45 -13.11
N ALA A 238 -24.12 -27.11 -12.70
CA ALA A 238 -23.68 -28.39 -13.24
C ALA A 238 -24.53 -29.59 -12.78
N ARG A 239 -25.59 -29.37 -11.97
CA ARG A 239 -26.42 -30.41 -11.32
C ARG A 239 -25.63 -31.39 -10.47
N ASN A 240 -24.45 -31.00 -10.02
CA ASN A 240 -23.61 -31.74 -9.10
C ASN A 240 -23.99 -31.39 -7.65
N TYR A 241 -25.13 -31.92 -7.22
CA TYR A 241 -25.69 -31.64 -5.90
C TYR A 241 -24.79 -32.14 -4.75
N THR A 242 -24.00 -33.20 -4.98
CA THR A 242 -23.08 -33.74 -3.98
C THR A 242 -21.98 -32.75 -3.59
N ASP A 243 -21.38 -32.09 -4.57
CA ASP A 243 -20.32 -31.11 -4.32
C ASP A 243 -20.90 -29.78 -3.80
N ALA A 244 -22.07 -29.36 -4.32
CA ALA A 244 -22.79 -28.20 -3.80
C ALA A 244 -23.12 -28.36 -2.30
N LEU A 245 -23.70 -29.50 -1.89
CA LEU A 245 -24.01 -29.78 -0.50
C LEU A 245 -22.77 -29.83 0.38
N ARG A 246 -21.64 -30.36 -0.11
CA ARG A 246 -20.38 -30.39 0.64
C ARG A 246 -19.89 -28.97 0.95
N LEU A 247 -19.96 -28.05 -0.02
CA LEU A 247 -19.57 -26.65 0.17
C LEU A 247 -20.50 -25.93 1.15
N LEU A 248 -21.81 -26.12 1.02
CA LEU A 248 -22.81 -25.50 1.90
C LEU A 248 -22.75 -26.04 3.34
N HIS A 249 -22.43 -27.32 3.55
CA HIS A 249 -22.22 -27.85 4.89
C HIS A 249 -20.97 -27.25 5.56
N ARG A 250 -19.90 -27.01 4.80
CA ARG A 250 -18.68 -26.40 5.31
C ARG A 250 -18.87 -24.92 5.68
N SER A 251 -19.88 -24.28 5.11
CA SER A 251 -20.27 -22.90 5.42
C SER A 251 -21.07 -22.77 6.72
N HIS A 252 -21.65 -23.85 7.23
CA HIS A 252 -22.48 -23.83 8.42
C HIS A 252 -21.63 -23.82 9.70
N PRO A 253 -21.76 -22.79 10.56
CA PRO A 253 -20.99 -22.67 11.80
C PRO A 253 -21.32 -23.76 12.85
N CYS A 254 -22.36 -24.55 12.62
CA CYS A 254 -22.82 -25.66 13.47
C CYS A 254 -22.60 -27.04 12.86
N SER A 255 -21.81 -27.20 11.79
CA SER A 255 -21.51 -28.56 11.31
C SER A 255 -20.59 -29.26 12.33
N PRO A 256 -21.03 -30.31 13.03
CA PRO A 256 -20.22 -30.97 14.03
C PRO A 256 -19.17 -31.83 13.31
N GLN A 257 -18.08 -31.23 12.87
CA GLN A 257 -16.88 -31.96 12.50
C GLN A 257 -16.17 -32.38 13.80
N GLY A 258 -16.79 -33.34 14.48
CA GLY A 258 -16.34 -33.85 15.77
C GLY A 258 -17.14 -35.04 16.30
N VAL A 259 -18.06 -35.64 15.53
CA VAL A 259 -18.75 -36.89 15.92
C VAL A 259 -18.87 -37.83 14.73
N GLN A 260 -17.73 -38.24 14.18
CA GLN A 260 -17.62 -39.48 13.37
C GLN A 260 -16.78 -40.50 14.13
N THR A 261 -17.24 -40.86 15.31
CA THR A 261 -16.93 -42.11 16.00
C THR A 261 -18.12 -42.36 16.91
N LEU A 262 -18.72 -43.56 16.84
CA LEU A 262 -19.95 -44.02 17.51
C LEU A 262 -21.20 -44.10 16.63
N CYS A 263 -21.08 -44.70 15.45
CA CYS A 263 -22.13 -45.55 14.88
C CYS A 263 -21.48 -46.79 14.27
N SER A 264 -20.88 -47.62 15.13
CA SER A 264 -20.58 -49.03 14.80
C SER A 264 -21.62 -49.89 15.51
N ASN A 265 -22.58 -50.36 14.72
CA ASN A 265 -23.49 -51.51 14.85
C ASN A 265 -23.92 -52.02 16.24
N PRO A 266 -25.24 -52.20 16.47
CA PRO A 266 -25.73 -53.26 17.33
C PRO A 266 -25.76 -54.58 16.53
N ASN A 267 -25.16 -55.63 17.10
CA ASN A 267 -25.57 -57.02 16.91
C ASN A 267 -25.85 -57.58 18.31
#